data_AF-A0A8T3A5W3-F1
#
_entry.id   AF-A0A8T3A5W3-F1
#
_cell.length_a   1.000
_cell.length_b   1.000
_cell.length_c   1.000
_cell.angle_alpha   90.00
_cell.angle_beta   90.00
_cell.angle_gamma   90.00
#
_symmetry.space_group_name_H-M   'P 1'
#
loop_
_entity.id
_entity.type
_entity.pdbx_description
1 polymer ?
#
loop_
_entity_poly.entity_id
_entity_poly.type
_entity_poly.pdbx_seq_one_letter_code
_entity_poly.pdbx_strand_id
1 'polypeptide(L)'
;MFQTIPRALWLDGNGRQVVQWPIEEVNKLRKKEVGIRRKTVKSGRVIEIKGIEAAQADVEVSFDLSSSLDKAEKFNLSWSDPQKLCGQKGAEEKGGIGPFGLYVLATDDREERTAVFFRIFKEGQKHVILMCQDPTKSSKRTGLYKPTYGGFVDYDLRKSGGKLSLRTLIDHSVVESFGAKGRTCITSRVYPNFAVGSNACIFAFNNGAEDVKIIELTAWEIKKPLMNGI
;
A
#
# COMPACT_ATOMS: atom_id res chain seq x y z
N MET A 1 9.01 12.23 -18.80
CA MET A 1 8.64 13.14 -17.69
C MET A 1 7.26 12.72 -17.21
N PHE A 2 7.02 12.61 -15.90
CA PHE A 2 5.69 12.31 -15.34
C PHE A 2 5.36 13.37 -14.28
N GLN A 3 4.08 13.59 -14.04
CA GLN A 3 3.55 14.34 -12.90
C GLN A 3 2.64 13.40 -12.12
N THR A 4 2.62 13.51 -10.80
CA THR A 4 1.64 12.79 -9.98
C THR A 4 0.24 13.27 -10.28
N ILE A 5 -0.76 12.43 -10.03
CA ILE A 5 -2.16 12.90 -10.06
C ILE A 5 -2.31 14.09 -9.09
N PRO A 6 -2.94 15.20 -9.51
CA PRO A 6 -3.17 16.34 -8.62
C PRO A 6 -3.88 15.93 -7.34
N ARG A 7 -3.52 16.57 -6.23
CA ARG A 7 -4.02 16.23 -4.90
C ARG A 7 -4.63 17.45 -4.23
N ALA A 8 -5.78 17.25 -3.61
CA ALA A 8 -6.28 18.19 -2.61
C ALA A 8 -5.39 18.13 -1.37
N LEU A 9 -5.18 19.29 -0.74
CA LEU A 9 -4.24 19.47 0.36
C LEU A 9 -4.88 20.30 1.47
N TRP A 10 -4.85 19.78 2.71
CA TRP A 10 -5.40 20.47 3.87
C TRP A 10 -4.67 20.06 5.17
N LEU A 11 -4.86 20.83 6.24
CA LEU A 11 -4.27 20.54 7.55
C LEU A 11 -5.03 19.40 8.24
N ASP A 12 -4.34 18.42 8.83
CA ASP A 12 -4.99 17.35 9.61
C ASP A 12 -5.71 17.93 10.83
N GLY A 13 -6.77 17.26 11.29
CA GLY A 13 -7.59 17.74 12.42
C GLY A 13 -6.82 17.86 13.74
N ASN A 14 -5.65 17.22 13.85
CA ASN A 14 -4.76 17.37 15.00
C ASN A 14 -3.78 18.56 14.89
N GLY A 15 -3.73 19.24 13.74
CA GLY A 15 -2.89 20.41 13.49
C GLY A 15 -1.38 20.12 13.32
N ARG A 16 -0.96 18.85 13.23
CA ARG A 16 0.47 18.45 13.26
C ARG A 16 1.06 18.08 11.91
N GLN A 17 0.21 17.85 10.90
CA GLN A 17 0.64 17.43 9.56
C GLN A 17 -0.35 17.88 8.50
N VAL A 18 0.08 17.82 7.25
CA VAL A 18 -0.76 18.01 6.07
C VAL A 18 -1.28 16.66 5.58
N VAL A 19 -2.54 16.62 5.16
CA VAL A 19 -3.16 15.47 4.50
C VAL A 19 -3.26 15.74 3.01
N GLN A 20 -2.98 14.72 2.20
CA GLN A 20 -3.08 14.79 0.75
C GLN A 20 -3.97 13.67 0.22
N TRP A 21 -4.85 13.99 -0.73
CA TRP A 21 -5.70 12.98 -1.36
C TRP A 21 -5.89 13.29 -2.84
N PRO A 22 -5.90 12.29 -3.73
CA PRO A 22 -6.20 12.52 -5.15
C PRO A 22 -7.50 13.31 -5.31
N ILE A 23 -7.50 14.30 -6.19
CA ILE A 23 -8.70 15.11 -6.49
C ILE A 23 -9.85 14.20 -6.94
N GLU A 24 -11.09 14.60 -6.64
CA GLU A 24 -12.27 13.76 -6.86
C GLU A 24 -12.52 13.42 -8.34
N GLU A 25 -12.04 14.26 -9.26
CA GLU A 25 -12.15 14.07 -10.70
C GLU A 25 -11.48 12.80 -11.17
N VAL A 26 -10.43 12.31 -10.48
CA VAL A 26 -9.80 11.03 -10.81
C VAL A 26 -10.80 9.88 -10.72
N ASN A 27 -11.80 9.98 -9.84
CA ASN A 27 -12.81 8.95 -9.66
C ASN A 27 -13.72 8.83 -10.90
N LYS A 28 -13.83 9.88 -11.74
CA LYS A 28 -14.57 9.84 -13.01
C LYS A 28 -13.88 8.96 -14.07
N LEU A 29 -12.63 8.54 -13.81
CA LEU A 29 -11.90 7.59 -14.64
C LEU A 29 -12.18 6.13 -14.26
N ARG A 30 -12.79 5.88 -13.08
CA ARG A 30 -13.16 4.53 -12.64
C ARG A 30 -14.21 3.95 -13.59
N LYS A 31 -14.01 2.68 -13.98
CA LYS A 31 -14.94 1.93 -14.83
C LYS A 31 -15.33 0.62 -14.16
N LYS A 32 -14.75 -0.50 -14.56
CA LYS A 32 -15.07 -1.81 -13.98
C LYS A 32 -14.63 -1.86 -12.52
N GLU A 33 -15.50 -2.34 -11.65
CA GLU A 33 -15.24 -2.53 -10.23
C GLU A 33 -15.22 -4.01 -9.86
N VAL A 34 -14.29 -4.39 -8.98
CA VAL A 34 -14.30 -5.69 -8.30
C VAL A 34 -14.08 -5.46 -6.80
N GLY A 35 -14.78 -6.23 -5.98
CA GLY A 35 -14.78 -6.05 -4.53
C GLY A 35 -14.60 -7.36 -3.76
N ILE A 36 -13.88 -7.28 -2.64
CA ILE A 36 -13.73 -8.36 -1.67
C ILE A 36 -14.13 -7.81 -0.30
N ARG A 37 -15.00 -8.54 0.42
CA ARG A 37 -15.47 -8.14 1.75
C ARG A 37 -15.25 -9.25 2.76
N ARG A 38 -14.93 -8.85 4.00
CA ARG A 38 -14.84 -9.73 5.17
C ARG A 38 -13.98 -10.98 4.94
N LYS A 39 -12.80 -10.80 4.33
CA LYS A 39 -11.84 -11.89 4.10
C LYS A 39 -10.68 -11.79 5.07
N THR A 40 -10.23 -12.94 5.57
CA THR A 40 -9.00 -13.02 6.37
C THR A 40 -7.84 -13.41 5.47
N VAL A 41 -6.78 -12.60 5.47
CA VAL A 41 -5.48 -12.92 4.88
C VAL A 41 -4.64 -13.57 5.98
N LYS A 42 -4.59 -14.89 5.97
CA LYS A 42 -3.83 -15.65 6.97
C LYS A 42 -2.33 -15.37 6.88
N SER A 43 -1.60 -15.60 7.96
CA SER A 43 -0.13 -15.52 7.96
C SER A 43 0.49 -16.31 6.79
N GLY A 44 1.38 -15.66 6.04
CA GLY A 44 2.07 -16.20 4.87
C GLY A 44 1.19 -16.44 3.65
N ARG A 45 -0.02 -15.87 3.60
CA ARG A 45 -0.97 -16.06 2.48
C ARG A 45 -1.18 -14.79 1.68
N VAL A 46 -1.66 -15.00 0.46
CA VAL A 46 -2.07 -13.97 -0.48
C VAL A 46 -3.50 -14.24 -0.97
N ILE A 47 -4.20 -13.18 -1.37
CA ILE A 47 -5.47 -13.23 -2.07
C ILE A 47 -5.30 -12.42 -3.35
N GLU A 48 -5.50 -13.04 -4.50
CA GLU A 48 -5.45 -12.37 -5.81
C GLU A 48 -6.76 -11.62 -6.06
N ILE A 49 -6.66 -10.40 -6.57
CA ILE A 49 -7.80 -9.59 -6.99
C ILE A 49 -7.97 -9.83 -8.50
N LYS A 50 -8.93 -10.69 -8.85
CA LYS A 50 -9.19 -11.10 -10.23
C LYS A 50 -10.22 -10.22 -10.92
N GLY A 51 -10.21 -10.26 -12.25
CA GLY A 51 -11.26 -9.67 -13.09
C GLY A 51 -11.07 -8.18 -13.35
N ILE A 52 -9.86 -7.65 -13.21
CA ILE A 52 -9.55 -6.24 -13.42
C ILE A 52 -8.23 -6.08 -14.19
N GLU A 53 -8.09 -5.04 -15.00
CA GLU A 53 -6.80 -4.62 -15.56
C GLU A 53 -5.90 -4.05 -14.45
N ALA A 54 -4.94 -4.85 -13.98
CA ALA A 54 -4.13 -4.51 -12.81
C ALA A 54 -2.97 -3.53 -13.08
N ALA A 55 -2.59 -3.32 -14.35
CA ALA A 55 -1.55 -2.36 -14.72
C ALA A 55 -2.03 -0.90 -14.68
N GLN A 56 -3.34 -0.65 -14.72
CA GLN A 56 -3.92 0.70 -14.65
C GLN A 56 -5.19 0.68 -13.80
N ALA A 57 -5.01 0.80 -12.48
CA ALA A 57 -6.07 0.58 -11.50
C ALA A 57 -5.99 1.54 -10.30
N ASP A 58 -7.11 1.70 -9.61
CA ASP A 58 -7.22 2.37 -8.32
C ASP A 58 -7.74 1.34 -7.31
N VAL A 59 -6.97 1.11 -6.25
CA VAL A 59 -7.28 0.09 -5.25
C VAL A 59 -7.42 0.74 -3.89
N GLU A 60 -8.56 0.56 -3.24
CA GLU A 60 -8.80 0.97 -1.86
C GLU A 60 -9.01 -0.27 -1.00
N VAL A 61 -8.32 -0.36 0.14
CA VAL A 61 -8.46 -1.46 1.10
C VAL A 61 -8.51 -0.92 2.53
N SER A 62 -9.41 -1.51 3.33
CA SER A 62 -9.48 -1.30 4.77
C SER A 62 -9.24 -2.60 5.51
N PHE A 63 -8.23 -2.59 6.38
CA PHE A 63 -7.84 -3.68 7.25
C PHE A 63 -8.43 -3.50 8.66
N ASP A 64 -8.72 -4.61 9.32
CA ASP A 64 -9.13 -4.71 10.71
C ASP A 64 -8.06 -5.50 11.48
N LEU A 65 -7.46 -4.83 12.45
CA LEU A 65 -6.39 -5.33 13.32
C LEU A 65 -6.84 -5.44 14.78
N SER A 66 -8.14 -5.20 15.06
CA SER A 66 -8.67 -5.08 16.42
C SER A 66 -8.34 -6.28 17.32
N SER A 67 -8.30 -7.49 16.75
CA SER A 67 -8.00 -8.73 17.47
C SER A 67 -6.51 -9.01 17.70
N SER A 68 -5.60 -8.23 17.09
CA SER A 68 -4.16 -8.53 17.09
C SER A 68 -3.30 -7.40 17.64
N LEU A 69 -3.86 -6.21 17.95
CA LEU A 69 -3.09 -5.02 18.34
C LEU A 69 -2.08 -5.27 19.48
N ASP A 70 -2.40 -6.09 20.48
CA ASP A 70 -1.51 -6.37 21.61
C ASP A 70 -0.29 -7.24 21.24
N LYS A 71 -0.37 -7.90 20.09
CA LYS A 71 0.66 -8.80 19.54
C LYS A 71 1.65 -8.08 18.62
N ALA A 72 1.54 -6.76 18.49
CA ALA A 72 2.54 -5.94 17.81
C ALA A 72 3.92 -6.12 18.48
N GLU A 73 4.97 -6.16 17.67
CA GLU A 73 6.34 -6.29 18.19
C GLU A 73 6.82 -4.96 18.79
N LYS A 74 7.78 -5.01 19.72
CA LYS A 74 8.26 -3.80 20.41
C LYS A 74 8.96 -2.87 19.42
N PHE A 75 8.60 -1.58 19.46
CA PHE A 75 9.30 -0.54 18.73
C PHE A 75 10.66 -0.25 19.38
N ASN A 76 11.73 -0.22 18.60
CA ASN A 76 13.03 0.25 19.06
C ASN A 76 13.13 1.76 18.83
N LEU A 77 13.41 2.52 19.90
CA LEU A 77 13.54 3.98 19.86
C LEU A 77 14.67 4.47 18.94
N SER A 78 15.63 3.60 18.58
CA SER A 78 16.66 3.94 17.59
C SER A 78 16.14 3.98 16.15
N TRP A 79 14.94 3.48 15.87
CA TRP A 79 14.33 3.49 14.55
C TRP A 79 13.69 4.85 14.22
N SER A 80 14.52 5.88 14.03
CA SER A 80 14.05 7.24 13.69
C SER A 80 13.84 7.46 12.18
N ASP A 81 14.51 6.68 11.33
CA ASP A 81 14.44 6.80 9.88
C ASP A 81 13.51 5.71 9.30
N PRO A 82 12.28 6.07 8.87
CA PRO A 82 11.32 5.09 8.38
C PRO A 82 11.75 4.45 7.05
N GLN A 83 12.52 5.15 6.22
CA GLN A 83 13.00 4.62 4.95
C GLN A 83 14.05 3.53 5.19
N LYS A 84 15.02 3.79 6.07
CA LYS A 84 15.99 2.76 6.49
C LYS A 84 15.28 1.59 7.17
N LEU A 85 14.29 1.86 8.02
CA LEU A 85 13.53 0.81 8.68
C LEU A 85 12.80 -0.08 7.67
N CYS A 86 12.14 0.49 6.64
CA CYS A 86 11.53 -0.30 5.57
C CYS A 86 12.57 -1.13 4.78
N GLY A 87 13.79 -0.62 4.60
CA GLY A 87 14.89 -1.40 4.00
C GLY A 87 15.38 -2.55 4.89
N GLN A 88 15.32 -2.41 6.22
CA GLN A 88 15.68 -3.45 7.19
C GLN A 88 14.55 -4.44 7.49
N LYS A 89 13.30 -3.99 7.37
CA LYS A 89 12.06 -4.72 7.68
C LYS A 89 11.16 -4.75 6.44
N GLY A 90 11.71 -5.19 5.32
CA GLY A 90 11.06 -5.25 4.01
C GLY A 90 9.91 -6.26 3.93
N ALA A 91 9.34 -6.44 2.74
CA ALA A 91 8.14 -7.26 2.55
C ALA A 91 8.33 -8.76 2.87
N GLU A 92 9.57 -9.25 2.88
CA GLU A 92 9.92 -10.64 3.21
C GLU A 92 10.23 -10.85 4.69
N GLU A 93 10.43 -9.76 5.45
CA GLU A 93 10.87 -9.80 6.84
C GLU A 93 9.67 -9.97 7.78
N LYS A 94 9.42 -11.23 8.18
CA LYS A 94 8.31 -11.58 9.07
C LYS A 94 8.33 -10.75 10.36
N GLY A 95 7.20 -10.11 10.66
CA GLY A 95 6.98 -9.35 11.90
C GLY A 95 5.83 -9.90 12.73
N GLY A 96 5.50 -9.18 13.81
CA GLY A 96 4.33 -9.49 14.63
C GLY A 96 3.04 -9.25 13.83
N ILE A 97 2.69 -7.98 13.66
CA ILE A 97 1.61 -7.54 12.78
C ILE A 97 2.23 -6.92 11.54
N GLY A 98 2.17 -7.67 10.44
CA GLY A 98 2.76 -7.32 9.16
C GLY A 98 4.20 -7.80 8.97
N PRO A 99 4.73 -7.64 7.74
CA PRO A 99 4.18 -6.79 6.68
C PRO A 99 2.88 -7.34 6.07
N PHE A 100 1.86 -6.48 5.94
CA PHE A 100 0.58 -6.78 5.27
C PHE A 100 0.15 -5.60 4.42
N GLY A 101 -0.48 -5.87 3.28
CA GLY A 101 -0.85 -4.81 2.34
C GLY A 101 -1.16 -5.37 0.95
N LEU A 102 -0.63 -4.70 -0.08
CA LEU A 102 -0.82 -5.02 -1.48
C LEU A 102 0.51 -5.38 -2.16
N TYR A 103 0.49 -6.40 -3.01
CA TYR A 103 1.43 -6.54 -4.11
C TYR A 103 0.77 -5.98 -5.37
N VAL A 104 1.41 -5.00 -5.98
CA VAL A 104 0.93 -4.34 -7.21
C VAL A 104 1.98 -4.48 -8.31
N LEU A 105 1.54 -4.41 -9.56
CA LEU A 105 2.41 -4.65 -10.73
C LEU A 105 3.22 -5.93 -10.51
N ALA A 106 2.51 -7.00 -10.14
CA ALA A 106 3.10 -8.29 -9.81
C ALA A 106 2.86 -9.30 -10.94
N THR A 107 3.77 -10.25 -11.12
CA THR A 107 3.49 -11.46 -11.92
C THR A 107 2.60 -12.42 -11.12
N ASP A 108 2.03 -13.42 -11.80
CA ASP A 108 1.19 -14.45 -11.20
C ASP A 108 1.94 -15.28 -10.13
N ASP A 109 3.19 -15.63 -10.42
CA ASP A 109 4.13 -16.28 -9.50
C ASP A 109 4.65 -15.31 -8.41
N ARG A 110 4.47 -14.00 -8.63
CA ARG A 110 4.93 -12.85 -7.83
C ARG A 110 6.45 -12.65 -7.84
N GLU A 111 7.19 -13.29 -8.74
CA GLU A 111 8.64 -13.13 -8.88
C GLU A 111 9.05 -11.70 -9.22
N GLU A 112 8.20 -10.97 -9.96
CA GLU A 112 8.18 -9.51 -9.96
C GLU A 112 6.99 -9.01 -9.15
N ARG A 113 7.22 -7.99 -8.31
CA ARG A 113 6.18 -7.32 -7.53
C ARG A 113 6.68 -6.02 -6.92
N THR A 114 5.78 -5.06 -6.74
CA THR A 114 5.99 -3.91 -5.86
C THR A 114 5.12 -4.09 -4.63
N ALA A 115 5.73 -4.11 -3.43
CA ALA A 115 4.99 -4.29 -2.19
C ALA A 115 4.67 -2.95 -1.54
N VAL A 116 3.39 -2.70 -1.28
CA VAL A 116 2.89 -1.54 -0.53
C VAL A 116 2.24 -2.07 0.74
N PHE A 117 2.81 -1.77 1.90
CA PHE A 117 2.40 -2.46 3.12
C PHE A 117 2.52 -1.62 4.39
N PHE A 118 1.88 -2.12 5.44
CA PHE A 118 2.05 -1.64 6.79
C PHE A 118 2.76 -2.66 7.66
N ARG A 119 3.45 -2.14 8.69
CA ARG A 119 3.98 -2.89 9.82
C ARG A 119 3.61 -2.15 11.11
N ILE A 120 3.12 -2.87 12.11
CA ILE A 120 2.68 -2.27 13.37
C ILE A 120 3.60 -2.69 14.49
N PHE A 121 4.09 -1.70 15.22
CA PHE A 121 4.89 -1.86 16.41
C PHE A 121 4.15 -1.33 17.63
N LYS A 122 4.60 -1.69 18.83
CA LYS A 122 4.13 -1.13 20.10
C LYS A 122 5.22 -0.31 20.79
N GLU A 123 4.83 0.87 21.27
CA GLU A 123 5.63 1.76 22.11
C GLU A 123 4.82 2.06 23.38
N GLY A 124 5.08 1.30 24.44
CA GLY A 124 4.26 1.33 25.65
C GLY A 124 2.81 0.93 25.35
N GLN A 125 1.87 1.85 25.60
CA GLN A 125 0.44 1.67 25.32
C GLN A 125 0.01 2.17 23.93
N LYS A 126 0.93 2.77 23.17
CA LYS A 126 0.67 3.30 21.83
C LYS A 126 1.17 2.34 20.76
N HIS A 127 0.65 2.52 19.55
CA HIS A 127 1.10 1.80 18.36
C HIS A 127 1.84 2.75 17.43
N VAL A 128 2.96 2.27 16.88
CA VAL A 128 3.69 2.95 15.82
C VAL A 128 3.38 2.24 14.52
N ILE A 129 2.90 2.99 13.53
CA ILE A 129 2.53 2.45 12.22
C ILE A 129 3.61 2.87 11.22
N LEU A 130 4.24 1.90 10.60
CA LEU A 130 5.16 2.11 9.48
C LEU A 130 4.43 1.76 8.19
N MET A 131 4.44 2.66 7.21
CA MET A 131 4.05 2.40 5.84
C MET A 131 5.29 2.29 4.97
N CYS A 132 5.36 1.24 4.15
CA CYS A 132 6.47 0.99 3.25
C CYS A 132 5.99 0.82 1.82
N GLN A 133 6.82 1.26 0.88
CA GLN A 133 6.73 0.90 -0.53
C GLN A 133 8.08 0.32 -0.95
N ASP A 134 8.07 -0.99 -1.22
CA ASP A 134 9.25 -1.81 -1.46
C ASP A 134 9.26 -2.32 -2.92
N PRO A 135 10.02 -1.64 -3.80
CA PRO A 135 10.18 -2.03 -5.20
C PRO A 135 11.40 -2.93 -5.41
N THR A 136 12.03 -3.48 -4.38
CA THR A 136 13.28 -4.27 -4.51
C THR A 136 13.13 -5.46 -5.47
N LYS A 137 11.94 -6.10 -5.48
CA LYS A 137 11.55 -7.16 -6.42
C LYS A 137 10.67 -6.67 -7.57
N SER A 138 10.61 -5.37 -7.85
CA SER A 138 9.70 -4.81 -8.89
C SER A 138 10.10 -5.13 -10.32
N SER A 139 11.33 -5.61 -10.55
CA SER A 139 11.83 -5.93 -11.89
C SER A 139 13.00 -6.91 -11.83
N LYS A 140 13.07 -7.84 -12.79
CA LYS A 140 14.21 -8.73 -13.02
C LYS A 140 15.35 -8.07 -13.81
N ARG A 141 15.12 -6.90 -14.41
CA ARG A 141 16.17 -6.15 -15.11
C ARG A 141 17.26 -5.69 -14.13
N THR A 142 18.50 -5.91 -14.54
CA THR A 142 19.71 -5.45 -13.84
C THR A 142 19.95 -3.95 -14.07
N GLY A 143 20.66 -3.30 -13.16
CA GLY A 143 21.02 -1.87 -13.28
C GLY A 143 19.88 -0.87 -13.00
N LEU A 144 18.69 -1.34 -12.60
CA LEU A 144 17.61 -0.44 -12.15
C LEU A 144 17.82 -0.02 -10.70
N TYR A 145 17.65 1.28 -10.45
CA TYR A 145 17.57 1.83 -9.11
C TYR A 145 16.21 1.48 -8.47
N LYS A 146 16.23 0.66 -7.42
CA LYS A 146 15.04 0.11 -6.75
C LYS A 146 15.07 0.35 -5.23
N PRO A 147 15.16 1.60 -4.75
CA PRO A 147 15.22 1.88 -3.33
C PRO A 147 13.87 1.61 -2.66
N THR A 148 13.91 1.16 -1.42
CA THR A 148 12.71 1.13 -0.56
C THR A 148 12.40 2.54 -0.06
N TYR A 149 11.10 2.84 0.07
CA TYR A 149 10.58 4.08 0.63
C TYR A 149 9.74 3.77 1.87
N GLY A 150 9.74 4.69 2.84
CA GLY A 150 9.02 4.49 4.09
C GLY A 150 8.57 5.80 4.72
N GLY A 151 7.46 5.74 5.46
CA GLY A 151 6.97 6.84 6.28
C GLY A 151 6.21 6.31 7.50
N PHE A 152 6.38 6.96 8.64
CA PHE A 152 5.50 6.73 9.79
C PHE A 152 4.13 7.35 9.52
N VAL A 153 3.08 6.70 10.05
CA VAL A 153 1.70 7.14 9.90
C VAL A 153 1.20 7.63 11.25
N ASP A 154 0.99 8.94 11.40
CA ASP A 154 0.43 9.54 12.62
C ASP A 154 -1.07 9.26 12.71
N TYR A 155 -1.43 8.07 13.19
CA TYR A 155 -2.79 7.56 13.24
C TYR A 155 -3.02 6.67 14.46
N ASP A 156 -4.12 6.90 15.19
CA ASP A 156 -4.43 6.18 16.42
C ASP A 156 -5.32 4.96 16.12
N LEU A 157 -4.69 3.77 16.08
CA LEU A 157 -5.40 2.51 15.83
C LEU A 157 -6.42 2.16 16.90
N ARG A 158 -6.24 2.58 18.16
CA ARG A 158 -7.20 2.28 19.22
C ARG A 158 -8.46 3.13 19.02
N LYS A 159 -8.31 4.43 18.74
CA LYS A 159 -9.43 5.32 18.43
C LYS A 159 -10.15 4.96 17.13
N SER A 160 -9.46 4.36 16.15
CA SER A 160 -10.09 3.90 14.90
C SER A 160 -10.80 2.54 15.02
N GLY A 161 -10.78 1.90 16.20
CA GLY A 161 -11.32 0.56 16.39
C GLY A 161 -10.50 -0.53 15.68
N GLY A 162 -9.18 -0.34 15.57
CA GLY A 162 -8.25 -1.25 14.90
C GLY A 162 -8.25 -1.14 13.37
N LYS A 163 -8.95 -0.16 12.80
CA LYS A 163 -9.10 -0.01 11.35
C LYS A 163 -7.95 0.78 10.75
N LEU A 164 -7.41 0.32 9.63
CA LEU A 164 -6.36 1.01 8.87
C LEU A 164 -6.68 0.96 7.37
N SER A 165 -6.47 2.06 6.65
CA SER A 165 -6.80 2.16 5.22
C SER A 165 -5.56 2.40 4.37
N LEU A 166 -5.57 1.87 3.16
CA LEU A 166 -4.60 2.11 2.11
C LEU A 166 -5.35 2.33 0.79
N ARG A 167 -5.01 3.40 0.08
CA ARG A 167 -5.37 3.58 -1.33
C ARG A 167 -4.11 3.55 -2.17
N THR A 168 -4.12 2.85 -3.30
CA THR A 168 -2.99 2.79 -4.22
C THR A 168 -3.47 3.01 -5.65
N LEU A 169 -2.99 4.09 -6.28
CA LEU A 169 -3.13 4.35 -7.71
C LEU A 169 -1.97 3.67 -8.44
N ILE A 170 -2.30 2.86 -9.43
CA ILE A 170 -1.38 2.08 -10.25
C ILE A 170 -1.55 2.57 -11.68
N ASP A 171 -0.46 3.05 -12.28
CA ASP A 171 -0.45 3.48 -13.68
C ASP A 171 0.88 3.08 -14.34
N HIS A 172 0.90 1.85 -14.85
CA HIS A 172 2.00 1.20 -15.56
C HIS A 172 3.34 1.22 -14.81
N SER A 173 4.06 2.35 -14.85
CA SER A 173 5.38 2.51 -14.23
C SER A 173 5.39 3.42 -13.00
N VAL A 174 4.22 3.88 -12.54
CA VAL A 174 4.08 4.68 -11.32
C VAL A 174 3.09 4.03 -10.36
N VAL A 175 3.43 4.09 -9.07
CA VAL A 175 2.58 3.64 -7.96
C VAL A 175 2.51 4.78 -6.94
N GLU A 176 1.32 5.32 -6.72
CA GLU A 176 1.04 6.34 -5.70
C GLU A 176 0.17 5.76 -4.58
N SER A 177 0.71 5.70 -3.37
CA SER A 177 0.08 5.04 -2.22
C SER A 177 -0.23 6.02 -1.11
N PHE A 178 -1.42 5.93 -0.54
CA PHE A 178 -2.00 6.85 0.45
C PHE A 178 -2.45 6.07 1.68
N GLY A 179 -1.64 6.11 2.74
CA GLY A 179 -1.92 5.46 4.02
C GLY A 179 -2.79 6.33 4.94
N ALA A 180 -3.69 5.68 5.67
CA ALA A 180 -4.58 6.29 6.67
C ALA A 180 -5.29 7.56 6.15
N LYS A 181 -5.90 7.44 4.97
CA LYS A 181 -6.60 8.52 4.27
C LYS A 181 -5.70 9.71 3.90
N GLY A 182 -4.47 9.44 3.47
CA GLY A 182 -3.57 10.48 2.94
C GLY A 182 -2.64 11.15 3.95
N ARG A 183 -2.56 10.64 5.17
CA ARG A 183 -1.60 11.12 6.19
C ARG A 183 -0.16 10.77 5.82
N THR A 184 0.03 9.65 5.15
CA THR A 184 1.33 9.25 4.60
C THR A 184 1.14 8.94 3.13
N CYS A 185 1.92 9.61 2.27
CA CYS A 185 1.86 9.43 0.82
C CYS A 185 3.22 8.98 0.31
N ILE A 186 3.26 7.93 -0.50
CA ILE A 186 4.50 7.42 -1.10
C ILE A 186 4.29 7.21 -2.59
N THR A 187 5.10 7.86 -3.40
CA THR A 187 5.14 7.66 -4.85
C THR A 187 6.43 6.94 -5.22
N SER A 188 6.35 5.91 -6.06
CA SER A 188 7.53 5.26 -6.62
C SER A 188 7.37 5.01 -8.12
N ARG A 189 8.52 4.85 -8.77
CA ARG A 189 8.61 4.44 -10.17
C ARG A 189 9.15 3.02 -10.22
N VAL A 190 8.51 2.17 -11.03
CA VAL A 190 8.89 0.76 -11.20
C VAL A 190 8.81 0.38 -12.68
N TYR A 191 9.63 -0.58 -13.08
CA TYR A 191 9.78 -0.97 -14.49
C TYR A 191 9.84 -2.50 -14.61
N PRO A 192 8.74 -3.21 -14.30
CA PRO A 192 8.68 -4.67 -14.40
C PRO A 192 8.97 -5.13 -15.83
N ASN A 193 9.58 -6.31 -15.96
CA ASN A 193 9.81 -6.95 -17.26
C ASN A 193 8.57 -7.70 -17.74
N PHE A 194 7.89 -8.36 -16.80
CA PHE A 194 6.86 -9.37 -17.06
C PHE A 194 5.49 -8.92 -16.52
N ALA A 195 5.45 -8.21 -15.40
CA ALA A 195 4.22 -7.65 -14.84
C ALA A 195 3.75 -6.39 -15.61
N VAL A 196 3.52 -6.52 -16.93
CA VAL A 196 3.14 -5.45 -17.84
C VAL A 196 1.80 -5.76 -18.51
N GLY A 197 0.97 -4.71 -18.69
CA GLY A 197 -0.34 -4.85 -19.34
C GLY A 197 -1.21 -5.91 -18.67
N SER A 198 -1.72 -6.86 -19.46
CA SER A 198 -2.58 -7.96 -18.99
C SER A 198 -1.90 -8.97 -18.07
N ASN A 199 -0.56 -8.99 -18.02
CA ASN A 199 0.21 -9.90 -17.17
C ASN A 199 0.45 -9.33 -15.77
N ALA A 200 0.13 -8.06 -15.54
CA ALA A 200 0.15 -7.49 -14.22
C ALA A 200 -1.01 -8.05 -13.38
N CYS A 201 -0.72 -8.34 -12.13
CA CYS A 201 -1.67 -8.81 -11.13
C CYS A 201 -1.64 -7.89 -9.90
N ILE A 202 -2.73 -7.90 -9.13
CA ILE A 202 -2.83 -7.28 -7.81
C ILE A 202 -3.16 -8.36 -6.79
N PHE A 203 -2.45 -8.35 -5.65
CA PHE A 203 -2.71 -9.25 -4.53
C PHE A 203 -2.84 -8.46 -3.24
N ALA A 204 -3.74 -8.89 -2.35
CA ALA A 204 -3.62 -8.58 -0.93
C ALA A 204 -2.76 -9.65 -0.27
N PHE A 205 -1.82 -9.26 0.60
CA PHE A 205 -0.90 -10.20 1.24
C PHE A 205 -0.75 -9.94 2.73
N ASN A 206 -0.31 -10.99 3.45
CA ASN A 206 0.11 -10.90 4.83
C ASN A 206 1.28 -11.85 5.10
N ASN A 207 2.46 -11.30 5.32
CA ASN A 207 3.66 -12.04 5.74
C ASN A 207 3.97 -11.84 7.23
N GLY A 208 3.08 -11.22 8.00
CA GLY A 208 3.17 -11.14 9.46
C GLY A 208 2.85 -12.46 10.15
N ALA A 209 3.14 -12.55 11.44
CA ALA A 209 2.77 -13.70 12.27
C ALA A 209 1.26 -13.76 12.55
N GLU A 210 0.63 -12.60 12.71
CA GLU A 210 -0.80 -12.49 12.98
C GLU A 210 -1.63 -12.40 11.71
N ASP A 211 -2.81 -13.02 11.73
CA ASP A 211 -3.80 -12.92 10.67
C ASP A 211 -4.34 -11.48 10.57
N VAL A 212 -4.58 -11.02 9.35
CA VAL A 212 -5.13 -9.69 9.08
C VAL A 212 -6.45 -9.83 8.34
N LYS A 213 -7.47 -9.09 8.77
CA LYS A 213 -8.79 -9.12 8.15
C LYS A 213 -8.97 -7.92 7.23
N ILE A 214 -9.42 -8.17 6.01
CA ILE A 214 -9.94 -7.16 5.08
C ILE A 214 -11.41 -6.96 5.42
N ILE A 215 -11.76 -5.74 5.82
CA ILE A 215 -13.16 -5.30 5.96
C ILE A 215 -13.77 -5.21 4.56
N GLU A 216 -13.12 -4.41 3.73
CA GLU A 216 -13.49 -4.13 2.35
C GLU A 216 -12.21 -3.83 1.56
N LEU A 217 -12.13 -4.40 0.36
CA LEU A 217 -11.18 -4.05 -0.66
C LEU A 217 -11.99 -3.84 -1.93
N THR A 218 -11.81 -2.69 -2.57
CA THR A 218 -12.41 -2.39 -3.87
C THR A 218 -11.30 -1.97 -4.82
N ALA A 219 -11.32 -2.55 -6.02
CA ALA A 219 -10.42 -2.18 -7.10
C ALA A 219 -11.24 -1.74 -8.30
N TRP A 220 -10.83 -0.63 -8.91
CA TRP A 220 -11.40 -0.09 -10.13
C TRP A 220 -10.38 -0.09 -11.26
N GLU A 221 -10.79 -0.54 -12.45
CA GLU A 221 -10.04 -0.20 -13.65
C GLU A 221 -10.11 1.31 -13.84
N ILE A 222 -8.99 1.91 -14.22
CA ILE A 222 -8.93 3.32 -14.58
C ILE A 222 -8.89 3.43 -16.09
N LYS A 223 -9.73 4.29 -16.68
CA LYS A 223 -9.65 4.60 -18.11
C LYS A 223 -8.51 5.56 -18.39
N LYS A 224 -7.89 5.42 -19.55
CA LYS A 224 -6.86 6.36 -20.00
C LYS A 224 -7.48 7.76 -20.08
N PRO A 225 -6.90 8.76 -19.39
CA PRO A 225 -7.40 10.13 -19.49
C PRO A 225 -7.08 10.71 -20.87
N LEU A 226 -7.94 11.61 -21.36
CA LEU A 226 -7.58 12.49 -22.47
C LEU A 226 -6.63 13.55 -21.91
N MET A 227 -5.34 13.45 -22.23
CA MET A 227 -4.35 14.44 -21.86
C MET A 227 -4.16 15.43 -23.00
N ASN A 228 -4.27 16.74 -22.70
CA ASN A 228 -4.14 17.84 -23.66
C ASN A 228 -5.09 17.69 -24.86
N GLY A 229 -6.40 17.84 -24.60
CA GLY A 229 -7.45 17.67 -25.62
C GLY A 229 -7.07 18.26 -26.97
N ILE A 230 -7.10 17.40 -27.99
CA ILE A 230 -7.27 17.79 -29.39
C ILE A 230 -8.68 17.34 -29.77
#